data_AF-A0A948MMA2-F1
#
_entry.id   AF-A0A948MMA2-F1
#
_cell.length_a   1.000
_cell.length_b   1.000
_cell.length_c   1.000
_cell.angle_alpha   90.00
_cell.angle_beta   90.00
_cell.angle_gamma   90.00
#
_symmetry.space_group_name_H-M   'P 1'
#
loop_
_entity.id
_entity.type
_entity.pdbx_description
1 polymer ?
#
loop_
_entity_poly.entity_id
_entity_poly.type
_entity_poly.pdbx_seq_one_letter_code
_entity_poly.pdbx_strand_id
1 'polypeptide(L)'
;MIVSASYRTDIPAFYAEWFARRLAAGYCDVANPYGGKPYRVALDDSTVDGFVFWTRNIGPLLPVLPRLTAPFVVHYTLTGYPRLLEISTIAAARAVAQMSDLAGVYGPRAVVWRYDPVLFTEELTPAWHLDNFQALAVALRGAVDEVVVSIANAYRKTARNLDRAARDHGFSWRIPEPGESTLLLAGMRDRAAAMGMQLTLCSQPERLIGGVGAAACIDATRLSDVAGRDITARVKGNRPGCLCAESRDIGAYDTCPHR
;
A
#
# COMPACT_ATOMS: atom_id res chain seq x y z
N MET A 1 3.02 -6.86 -19.34
CA MET A 1 2.37 -7.43 -18.13
C MET A 1 2.69 -6.59 -16.90
N ILE A 2 1.75 -6.39 -15.97
CA ILE A 2 2.03 -5.70 -14.69
C ILE A 2 2.62 -6.69 -13.68
N VAL A 3 3.71 -6.31 -13.02
CA VAL A 3 4.36 -7.09 -11.96
C VAL A 3 4.04 -6.48 -10.59
N SER A 4 3.39 -7.27 -9.74
CA SER A 4 3.14 -6.95 -8.34
C SER A 4 4.35 -7.43 -7.53
N ALA A 5 5.19 -6.48 -7.13
CA ALA A 5 6.49 -6.74 -6.53
C ALA A 5 6.52 -6.48 -5.02
N SER A 6 5.40 -6.61 -4.31
CA SER A 6 5.39 -6.62 -2.83
C SER A 6 4.10 -7.12 -2.16
N TYR A 7 3.15 -7.65 -2.92
CA TYR A 7 1.88 -8.09 -2.34
C TYR A 7 2.04 -9.21 -1.30
N ARG A 8 3.01 -10.10 -1.49
CA ARG A 8 3.24 -11.27 -0.62
C ARG A 8 4.25 -11.00 0.50
N THR A 9 5.17 -10.08 0.26
CA THR A 9 6.22 -9.65 1.21
C THR A 9 6.71 -8.27 0.82
N ASP A 10 7.11 -7.45 1.80
CA ASP A 10 7.65 -6.11 1.56
C ASP A 10 9.06 -6.20 0.96
N ILE A 11 9.12 -6.48 -0.34
CA ILE A 11 10.37 -6.55 -1.12
C ILE A 11 11.14 -5.22 -1.01
N PRO A 12 10.51 -4.04 -1.14
CA PRO A 12 11.25 -2.78 -1.04
C PRO A 12 12.00 -2.62 0.28
N ALA A 13 11.40 -3.01 1.42
CA ALA A 13 12.02 -2.84 2.72
C ALA A 13 13.08 -3.90 3.05
N PHE A 14 12.94 -5.14 2.57
CA PHE A 14 13.77 -6.26 3.07
C PHE A 14 14.47 -7.08 1.99
N TYR A 15 14.06 -6.97 0.72
CA TYR A 15 14.56 -7.79 -0.37
C TYR A 15 14.96 -6.96 -1.60
N ALA A 16 15.31 -5.69 -1.42
CA ALA A 16 15.72 -4.79 -2.50
C ALA A 16 16.94 -5.31 -3.27
N GLU A 17 17.95 -5.86 -2.57
CA GLU A 17 19.13 -6.45 -3.21
C GLU A 17 18.77 -7.71 -4.02
N TRP A 18 17.89 -8.55 -3.49
CA TRP A 18 17.36 -9.70 -4.23
C TRP A 18 16.63 -9.25 -5.50
N PHE A 19 15.77 -8.23 -5.40
CA PHE A 19 15.05 -7.69 -6.54
C PHE A 19 16.00 -7.13 -7.59
N ALA A 20 17.02 -6.37 -7.18
CA ALA A 20 18.05 -5.85 -8.08
C ALA A 20 18.78 -6.96 -8.85
N ARG A 21 19.08 -8.10 -8.20
CA ARG A 21 19.68 -9.27 -8.86
C ARG A 21 18.71 -9.96 -9.82
N ARG A 22 17.41 -9.97 -9.53
CA ARG A 22 16.40 -10.57 -10.42
C ARG A 22 16.11 -9.68 -11.63
N LEU A 23 16.07 -8.37 -11.43
CA LEU A 23 16.00 -7.38 -12.51
C LEU A 23 17.18 -7.54 -13.47
N ALA A 24 18.41 -7.64 -12.94
CA ALA A 24 19.60 -7.89 -13.77
C ALA A 24 19.56 -9.22 -14.54
N ALA A 25 18.90 -10.23 -13.99
CA ALA A 25 18.74 -11.53 -14.64
C ALA A 25 17.59 -11.56 -15.67
N GLY A 26 16.70 -10.55 -15.66
CA GLY A 26 15.52 -10.48 -16.52
C GLY A 26 14.38 -11.42 -16.12
N TYR A 27 14.47 -12.13 -14.99
CA TYR A 27 13.40 -13.01 -14.50
C TYR A 27 13.56 -13.38 -13.03
N CYS A 28 12.49 -13.93 -12.45
CA CYS A 28 12.55 -14.68 -11.20
C CYS A 28 11.63 -15.90 -11.22
N ASP A 29 12.01 -16.95 -10.49
CA ASP A 29 11.15 -18.10 -10.23
C ASP A 29 10.38 -17.88 -8.93
N VAL A 30 9.08 -18.13 -8.97
CA VAL A 30 8.14 -17.88 -7.88
C VAL A 30 7.49 -19.20 -7.47
N ALA A 31 7.53 -19.51 -6.17
CA ALA A 31 6.83 -20.66 -5.62
C ALA A 31 5.31 -20.48 -5.77
N ASN A 32 4.61 -21.54 -6.14
CA ASN A 32 3.16 -21.51 -6.18
C ASN A 32 2.61 -21.52 -4.75
N PRO A 33 1.84 -20.50 -4.32
CA PRO A 33 1.36 -20.42 -2.94
C PRO A 33 0.34 -21.51 -2.58
N TYR A 34 -0.21 -22.21 -3.57
CA TYR A 34 -1.22 -23.26 -3.39
C TYR A 34 -0.67 -24.67 -3.67
N GLY A 35 0.65 -24.86 -3.54
CA GLY A 35 1.28 -26.18 -3.65
C GLY A 35 1.49 -26.70 -5.07
N GLY A 36 1.27 -25.87 -6.09
CA GLY A 36 1.60 -26.20 -7.49
C GLY A 36 3.09 -26.11 -7.81
N LYS A 37 3.45 -26.41 -9.07
CA LYS A 37 4.82 -26.22 -9.56
C LYS A 37 5.21 -24.72 -9.51
N PRO A 38 6.46 -24.39 -9.18
CA PRO A 38 6.98 -23.03 -9.34
C PRO A 38 6.77 -22.53 -10.77
N TYR A 39 6.57 -21.23 -10.92
CA TYR A 39 6.41 -20.58 -12.22
C TYR A 39 7.43 -19.45 -12.39
N ARG A 40 7.82 -19.19 -13.62
CA ARG A 40 8.73 -18.10 -13.95
C ARG A 40 7.97 -16.82 -14.26
N VAL A 41 8.45 -15.71 -13.73
CA VAL A 41 7.97 -14.36 -14.04
C VAL A 41 9.11 -13.63 -14.74
N ALA A 42 8.84 -13.14 -15.95
CA ALA A 42 9.75 -12.29 -16.68
C ALA A 42 9.78 -10.90 -16.05
N LEU A 43 10.99 -10.31 -15.99
CA LEU A 43 11.27 -9.00 -15.40
C LEU A 43 12.02 -8.08 -16.39
N ASP A 44 12.07 -8.47 -17.66
CA ASP A 44 12.70 -7.72 -18.72
C ASP A 44 11.74 -6.68 -19.34
N ASP A 45 12.33 -5.67 -19.95
CA ASP A 45 11.65 -4.50 -20.50
C ASP A 45 10.66 -4.85 -21.61
N SER A 46 10.87 -5.95 -22.33
CA SER A 46 9.99 -6.35 -23.44
C SER A 46 8.69 -7.01 -22.96
N THR A 47 8.66 -7.47 -21.71
CA THR A 47 7.52 -8.20 -21.14
C THR A 47 6.82 -7.44 -20.02
N VAL A 48 7.52 -6.58 -19.28
CA VAL A 48 6.96 -5.83 -18.15
C VAL A 48 6.41 -4.47 -18.61
N ASP A 49 5.11 -4.26 -18.39
CA ASP A 49 4.46 -2.97 -18.66
C ASP A 49 4.64 -1.99 -17.51
N GLY A 50 4.79 -2.49 -16.28
CA GLY A 50 5.01 -1.67 -15.10
C GLY A 50 5.09 -2.49 -13.82
N PHE A 51 5.64 -1.85 -12.78
CA PHE A 51 5.80 -2.43 -11.46
C PHE A 51 4.89 -1.75 -10.43
N VAL A 52 4.37 -2.54 -9.50
CA VAL A 52 3.68 -2.01 -8.32
C VAL A 52 4.38 -2.50 -7.07
N PHE A 53 4.71 -1.57 -6.19
CA PHE A 53 5.37 -1.83 -4.92
C PHE A 53 4.47 -1.45 -3.74
N TRP A 54 4.41 -2.26 -2.69
CA TRP A 54 3.85 -1.92 -1.38
C TRP A 54 4.96 -1.94 -0.35
N THR A 55 5.07 -0.89 0.45
CA THR A 55 6.09 -0.85 1.50
C THR A 55 5.73 0.04 2.66
N ARG A 56 6.40 -0.18 3.79
CA ARG A 56 6.48 0.76 4.91
C ARG A 56 7.85 1.45 5.01
N ASN A 57 8.80 1.09 4.15
CA ASN A 57 10.15 1.64 4.07
C ASN A 57 10.73 1.44 2.66
N ILE A 58 10.64 2.46 1.80
CA ILE A 58 11.18 2.42 0.44
C ILE A 58 12.71 2.56 0.40
N GLY A 59 13.32 3.02 1.49
CA GLY A 59 14.73 3.39 1.57
C GLY A 59 15.70 2.40 0.91
N PRO A 60 15.63 1.09 1.21
CA PRO A 60 16.54 0.11 0.62
C PRO A 60 16.37 -0.08 -0.89
N LEU A 61 15.19 0.21 -1.45
CA LEU A 61 14.92 0.10 -2.88
C LEU A 61 15.29 1.37 -3.67
N LEU A 62 15.41 2.53 -3.02
CA LEU A 62 15.72 3.79 -3.70
C LEU A 62 16.92 3.71 -4.68
N PRO A 63 18.07 3.08 -4.34
CA PRO A 63 19.20 2.96 -5.26
C PRO A 63 18.93 2.04 -6.47
N VAL A 64 17.88 1.22 -6.41
CA VAL A 64 17.50 0.28 -7.46
C VAL A 64 16.52 0.91 -8.45
N LEU A 65 15.67 1.85 -8.00
CA LEU A 65 14.63 2.47 -8.84
C LEU A 65 15.16 3.09 -10.15
N PRO A 66 16.33 3.77 -10.20
CA PRO A 66 16.88 4.29 -11.46
C PRO A 66 17.22 3.22 -12.49
N ARG A 67 17.27 1.95 -12.10
CA ARG A 67 17.54 0.81 -13.00
C ARG A 67 16.28 0.26 -13.64
N LEU A 68 15.10 0.71 -13.21
CA LEU A 68 13.83 0.34 -13.82
C LEU A 68 13.59 1.18 -15.07
N THR A 69 13.33 0.49 -16.16
CA THR A 69 12.98 1.05 -17.47
C THR A 69 11.45 1.13 -17.65
N ALA A 70 10.73 0.18 -17.06
CA ALA A 70 9.28 0.20 -16.98
C ALA A 70 8.80 1.17 -15.87
N PRO A 71 7.65 1.83 -16.06
CA PRO A 71 7.05 2.70 -15.04
C PRO A 71 6.72 1.92 -13.77
N PHE A 72 6.63 2.64 -12.66
CA PHE A 72 6.24 2.02 -11.40
C PHE A 72 5.37 2.94 -10.53
N VAL A 73 4.60 2.31 -9.64
CA VAL A 73 3.85 2.99 -8.59
C VAL A 73 4.20 2.38 -7.24
N VAL A 74 4.49 3.23 -6.25
CA VAL A 74 4.77 2.84 -4.87
C VAL A 74 3.57 3.18 -3.99
N HIS A 75 2.91 2.14 -3.51
CA HIS A 75 1.95 2.19 -2.44
C HIS A 75 2.67 2.20 -1.08
N TYR A 76 2.78 3.37 -0.46
CA TYR A 76 3.49 3.53 0.80
C TYR A 76 2.51 3.53 1.97
N THR A 77 2.60 2.53 2.86
CA THR A 77 1.81 2.49 4.09
C THR A 77 2.43 3.36 5.19
N LEU A 78 1.68 4.37 5.61
CA LEU A 78 2.03 5.28 6.70
C LEU A 78 0.76 5.60 7.51
N THR A 79 0.59 4.94 8.66
CA THR A 79 -0.55 5.17 9.56
C THR A 79 -0.22 6.14 10.69
N GLY A 80 1.05 6.31 11.04
CA GLY A 80 1.46 7.13 12.19
C GLY A 80 1.00 6.57 13.54
N TYR A 81 0.61 5.29 13.62
CA TYR A 81 0.19 4.68 14.88
C TYR A 81 1.32 4.68 15.91
N PRO A 82 0.97 4.66 17.22
CA PRO A 82 1.94 4.45 18.28
C PRO A 82 2.80 3.22 18.01
N ARG A 83 4.08 3.29 18.42
CA ARG A 83 5.07 2.21 18.19
C ARG A 83 4.64 0.85 18.73
N LEU A 84 3.72 0.83 19.69
CA LEU A 84 3.11 -0.38 20.24
C LEU A 84 2.33 -1.19 19.19
N LEU A 85 1.71 -0.49 18.23
CA LEU A 85 0.93 -1.10 17.14
C LEU A 85 1.74 -1.26 15.86
N GLU A 86 2.85 -0.51 15.73
CA GLU A 86 3.77 -0.59 14.60
C GLU A 86 5.24 -0.63 15.07
N ILE A 87 5.68 -1.81 15.48
CA ILE A 87 7.00 -1.99 16.12
C ILE A 87 8.14 -1.91 15.10
N SER A 88 7.90 -2.46 13.90
CA SER A 88 8.91 -2.71 12.87
C SER A 88 8.92 -1.67 11.73
N THR A 89 8.25 -0.53 11.92
CA THR A 89 8.19 0.56 10.92
C THR A 89 9.15 1.69 11.25
N ILE A 90 9.54 2.44 10.21
CA ILE A 90 10.35 3.64 10.40
C ILE A 90 9.50 4.77 11.00
N ALA A 91 10.14 5.75 11.62
CA ALA A 91 9.44 6.91 12.17
C ALA A 91 8.65 7.65 11.08
N ALA A 92 7.46 8.15 11.42
CA ALA A 92 6.56 8.81 10.47
C ALA A 92 7.24 9.97 9.70
N ALA A 93 8.02 10.81 10.39
CA ALA A 93 8.77 11.90 9.76
C ALA A 93 9.76 11.39 8.68
N ARG A 94 10.40 10.23 8.91
CA ARG A 94 11.29 9.61 7.93
C ARG A 94 10.52 9.02 6.75
N ALA A 95 9.35 8.44 6.99
CA ALA A 95 8.48 7.95 5.92
C ALA A 95 7.97 9.09 5.04
N VAL A 96 7.53 10.22 5.65
CA VAL A 96 7.16 11.43 4.91
C VAL A 96 8.32 11.91 4.04
N ALA A 97 9.53 12.05 4.60
CA ALA A 97 10.70 12.46 3.83
C ALA A 97 10.97 11.53 2.64
N GLN A 98 10.94 10.21 2.84
CA GLN A 98 11.10 9.24 1.76
C GLN A 98 10.03 9.36 0.67
N MET A 99 8.76 9.59 1.04
CA MET A 99 7.67 9.77 0.08
C MET A 99 7.82 11.07 -0.70
N SER A 100 8.18 12.17 -0.03
CA SER A 100 8.43 13.46 -0.65
C SER A 100 9.62 13.43 -1.61
N ASP A 101 10.74 12.81 -1.19
CA ASP A 101 11.92 12.65 -2.05
C ASP A 101 11.59 11.82 -3.30
N LEU A 102 10.86 10.72 -3.12
CA LEU A 102 10.43 9.86 -4.21
C LEU A 102 9.53 10.62 -5.20
N ALA A 103 8.55 11.36 -4.70
CA ALA A 103 7.67 12.19 -5.52
C ALA A 103 8.42 13.36 -6.21
N GLY A 104 9.46 13.90 -5.57
CA GLY A 104 10.31 14.94 -6.16
C GLY A 104 11.10 14.46 -7.38
N VAL A 105 11.46 13.17 -7.43
CA VAL A 105 12.20 12.57 -8.55
C VAL A 105 11.26 12.00 -9.63
N TYR A 106 10.20 11.30 -9.23
CA TYR A 106 9.34 10.53 -10.14
C TYR A 106 7.94 11.13 -10.35
N GLY A 107 7.65 12.25 -9.69
CA GLY A 107 6.35 12.90 -9.71
C GLY A 107 5.35 12.30 -8.70
N PRO A 108 4.29 13.07 -8.35
CA PRO A 108 3.32 12.66 -7.33
C PRO A 108 2.47 11.45 -7.76
N ARG A 109 2.38 11.16 -9.07
CA ARG A 109 1.64 9.99 -9.56
C ARG A 109 2.33 8.66 -9.28
N ALA A 110 3.65 8.68 -9.06
CA ALA A 110 4.43 7.48 -8.75
C ALA A 110 4.27 7.01 -7.30
N VAL A 111 3.62 7.79 -6.43
CA VAL A 111 3.49 7.50 -5.00
C VAL A 111 2.03 7.60 -4.57
N VAL A 112 1.53 6.56 -3.90
CA VAL A 112 0.19 6.53 -3.32
C VAL A 112 0.31 6.31 -1.82
N TRP A 113 -0.26 7.21 -1.03
CA TRP A 113 -0.31 7.04 0.42
C TRP A 113 -1.34 5.98 0.79
N ARG A 114 -0.99 5.07 1.69
CA ARG A 114 -1.91 4.10 2.28
C ARG A 114 -2.03 4.34 3.77
N TYR A 115 -3.17 4.88 4.18
CA TYR A 115 -3.56 4.93 5.58
C TYR A 115 -4.42 3.69 5.89
N ASP A 116 -3.75 2.55 5.96
CA ASP A 116 -4.39 1.24 5.95
C ASP A 116 -3.63 0.22 6.84
N PRO A 117 -4.33 -0.57 7.69
CA PRO A 117 -5.77 -0.56 7.96
C PRO A 117 -6.18 0.37 9.12
N VAL A 118 -7.41 0.87 9.09
CA VAL A 118 -8.04 1.64 10.17
C VAL A 118 -8.70 0.70 11.18
N LEU A 119 -8.33 0.82 12.45
CA LEU A 119 -8.91 0.10 13.59
C LEU A 119 -8.96 1.02 14.81
N PHE A 120 -9.85 0.76 15.76
CA PHE A 120 -9.92 1.56 16.99
C PHE A 120 -9.33 0.79 18.17
N THR A 121 -8.71 1.56 19.06
CA THR A 121 -8.29 1.16 20.41
C THR A 121 -8.74 2.25 21.38
N GLU A 122 -8.41 2.13 22.67
CA GLU A 122 -8.63 3.19 23.65
C GLU A 122 -7.92 4.50 23.27
N GLU A 123 -6.76 4.40 22.63
CA GLU A 123 -5.96 5.55 22.17
C GLU A 123 -6.33 5.97 20.74
N LEU A 124 -6.57 5.00 19.85
CA LEU A 124 -6.91 5.23 18.45
C LEU A 124 -8.41 5.52 18.29
N THR A 125 -8.85 6.63 18.85
CA THR A 125 -10.25 7.09 18.75
C THR A 125 -10.55 7.70 17.36
N PRO A 126 -11.83 7.85 16.97
CA PRO A 126 -12.18 8.56 15.73
C PRO A 126 -11.55 9.96 15.64
N ALA A 127 -11.55 10.71 16.74
CA ALA A 127 -10.94 12.04 16.81
C ALA A 127 -9.42 11.97 16.60
N TRP A 128 -8.75 11.04 17.28
CA TRP A 128 -7.32 10.80 17.09
C TRP A 128 -6.98 10.49 15.63
N HIS A 129 -7.76 9.61 14.98
CA HIS A 129 -7.56 9.28 13.58
C HIS A 129 -7.67 10.51 12.67
N LEU A 130 -8.66 11.37 12.90
CA LEU A 130 -8.86 12.58 12.10
C LEU A 130 -7.72 13.60 12.29
N ASP A 131 -7.20 13.75 13.51
CA ASP A 131 -6.11 14.67 13.82
C ASP A 131 -4.78 14.14 13.26
N ASN A 132 -4.48 12.87 13.48
CA ASN A 132 -3.28 12.22 12.94
C ASN A 132 -3.30 12.19 11.40
N PHE A 133 -4.44 11.82 10.80
CA PHE A 133 -4.61 11.85 9.35
C PHE A 133 -4.41 13.26 8.79
N GLN A 134 -4.96 14.30 9.44
CA GLN A 134 -4.75 15.68 9.03
C GLN A 134 -3.26 16.07 9.07
N ALA A 135 -2.56 15.72 10.15
CA ALA A 135 -1.13 16.02 10.28
C ALA A 135 -0.31 15.37 9.17
N LEU A 136 -0.57 14.09 8.88
CA LEU A 136 0.09 13.36 7.79
C LEU A 136 -0.28 13.91 6.41
N ALA A 137 -1.56 14.24 6.17
CA ALA A 137 -2.01 14.81 4.91
C ALA A 137 -1.37 16.18 4.63
N VAL A 138 -1.19 17.01 5.67
CA VAL A 138 -0.45 18.28 5.57
C VAL A 138 1.01 18.02 5.21
N ALA A 139 1.66 17.07 5.88
CA ALA A 139 3.06 16.73 5.66
C ALA A 139 3.32 16.12 4.27
N LEU A 140 2.32 15.45 3.69
CA LEU A 140 2.39 14.82 2.37
C LEU A 140 1.80 15.69 1.24
N ARG A 141 1.38 16.92 1.52
CA ARG A 141 0.77 17.81 0.52
C ARG A 141 1.69 17.97 -0.69
N GLY A 142 1.15 17.66 -1.88
CA GLY A 142 1.87 17.75 -3.16
C GLY A 142 2.85 16.60 -3.43
N ALA A 143 3.14 15.74 -2.45
CA ALA A 143 3.94 14.52 -2.66
C ALA A 143 3.09 13.35 -3.18
N VAL A 144 1.80 13.33 -2.84
CA VAL A 144 0.83 12.33 -3.32
C VAL A 144 -0.45 13.01 -3.75
N ASP A 145 -1.16 12.39 -4.69
CA ASP A 145 -2.48 12.83 -5.18
C ASP A 145 -3.62 11.88 -4.76
N GLU A 146 -3.29 10.75 -4.12
CA GLU A 146 -4.25 9.76 -3.65
C GLU A 146 -3.84 9.20 -2.29
N VAL A 147 -4.86 9.01 -1.45
CA VAL A 147 -4.77 8.25 -0.21
C VAL A 147 -5.77 7.12 -0.20
N VAL A 148 -5.25 5.89 -0.11
CA VAL A 148 -6.05 4.67 0.00
C VAL A 148 -6.25 4.33 1.47
N VAL A 149 -7.49 4.08 1.85
CA VAL A 149 -7.87 3.58 3.18
C VAL A 149 -8.59 2.23 3.09
N SER A 150 -8.54 1.47 4.17
CA SER A 150 -9.53 0.41 4.43
C SER A 150 -9.78 0.29 5.93
N ILE A 151 -10.98 -0.15 6.29
CA ILE A 151 -11.32 -0.51 7.66
C ILE A 151 -10.81 -1.93 7.91
N ALA A 152 -10.14 -2.16 9.06
CA ALA A 152 -9.58 -3.47 9.39
C ALA A 152 -10.64 -4.58 9.29
N ASN A 153 -10.27 -5.69 8.66
CA ASN A 153 -11.11 -6.89 8.58
C ASN A 153 -10.75 -7.87 9.69
N ALA A 154 -11.75 -8.55 10.25
CA ALA A 154 -11.57 -9.61 11.26
C ALA A 154 -11.09 -10.93 10.65
N TYR A 155 -10.08 -10.90 9.77
CA TYR A 155 -9.49 -12.14 9.28
C TYR A 155 -8.82 -12.88 10.43
N ARG A 156 -9.05 -14.20 10.54
CA ARG A 156 -8.60 -15.03 11.67
C ARG A 156 -7.12 -14.84 12.02
N LYS A 157 -6.23 -14.72 11.02
CA LYS A 157 -4.79 -14.50 11.24
C LYS A 157 -4.50 -13.10 11.79
N THR A 158 -5.12 -12.07 11.21
CA THR A 158 -4.98 -10.67 11.64
C THR A 158 -5.52 -10.48 13.05
N ALA A 159 -6.74 -10.95 13.32
CA ALA A 159 -7.36 -10.90 14.64
C ALA A 159 -6.48 -11.61 15.67
N ARG A 160 -6.02 -12.84 15.40
CA ARG A 160 -5.11 -13.56 16.30
C ARG A 160 -3.80 -12.80 16.61
N ASN A 161 -3.25 -12.09 15.62
CA ASN A 161 -2.03 -11.32 15.82
C ASN A 161 -2.29 -10.06 16.66
N LEU A 162 -3.39 -9.34 16.38
CA LEU A 162 -3.81 -8.18 17.16
C LEU A 162 -4.20 -8.58 18.59
N ASP A 163 -4.93 -9.68 18.78
CA ASP A 163 -5.30 -10.20 20.11
C ASP A 163 -4.08 -10.60 20.93
N ARG A 164 -3.02 -11.12 20.28
CA ARG A 164 -1.75 -11.41 20.95
C ARG A 164 -1.08 -10.12 21.39
N ALA A 165 -0.93 -9.15 20.49
CA ALA A 165 -0.36 -7.84 20.83
C ALA A 165 -1.16 -7.13 21.93
N ALA A 166 -2.49 -7.18 21.86
CA ALA A 166 -3.43 -6.65 22.85
C ALA A 166 -3.19 -7.25 24.24
N ARG A 167 -3.00 -8.58 24.34
CA ARG A 167 -2.65 -9.24 25.60
C ARG A 167 -1.25 -8.90 26.10
N ASP A 168 -0.27 -8.89 25.21
CA ASP A 168 1.14 -8.66 25.57
C ASP A 168 1.38 -7.20 26.03
N HIS A 169 0.55 -6.27 25.56
CA HIS A 169 0.73 -4.84 25.78
C HIS A 169 -0.42 -4.14 26.52
N GLY A 170 -1.48 -4.86 26.88
CA GLY A 170 -2.56 -4.35 27.73
C GLY A 170 -3.49 -3.33 27.07
N PHE A 171 -3.82 -3.50 25.78
CA PHE A 171 -4.83 -2.67 25.09
C PHE A 171 -5.97 -3.54 24.55
N SER A 172 -7.10 -2.93 24.20
CA SER A 172 -8.17 -3.58 23.42
C SER A 172 -8.28 -2.97 22.03
N TRP A 173 -8.82 -3.74 21.09
CA TRP A 173 -9.02 -3.26 19.73
C TRP A 173 -10.39 -3.70 19.22
N ARG A 174 -10.95 -2.88 18.33
CA ARG A 174 -12.19 -3.18 17.63
C ARG A 174 -12.21 -2.62 16.23
N ILE A 175 -13.10 -3.18 15.42
CA ILE A 175 -13.39 -2.68 14.09
C ILE A 175 -14.42 -1.54 14.23
N PRO A 176 -14.20 -0.40 13.57
CA PRO A 176 -15.19 0.67 13.46
C PRO A 176 -16.55 0.15 12.96
N GLU A 177 -17.61 0.50 13.68
CA GLU A 177 -18.98 0.21 13.25
C GLU A 177 -19.30 0.96 11.94
N PRO A 178 -20.30 0.52 11.16
CA PRO A 178 -20.65 1.18 9.90
C PRO A 178 -20.87 2.70 10.05
N GLY A 179 -21.63 3.13 11.06
CA GLY A 179 -21.89 4.56 11.30
C GLY A 179 -20.63 5.37 11.65
N GLU A 180 -19.77 4.81 12.50
CA GLU A 180 -18.48 5.43 12.85
C GLU A 180 -17.56 5.51 11.64
N SER A 181 -17.53 4.46 10.82
CA SER A 181 -16.75 4.40 9.58
C SER A 181 -17.20 5.45 8.59
N THR A 182 -18.52 5.62 8.41
CA THR A 182 -19.09 6.65 7.52
C THR A 182 -18.65 8.06 7.93
N LEU A 183 -18.75 8.39 9.22
CA LEU A 183 -18.33 9.70 9.73
C LEU A 183 -16.82 9.90 9.60
N LEU A 184 -16.03 8.87 9.91
CA LEU A 184 -14.58 8.92 9.80
C LEU A 184 -14.12 9.12 8.35
N LEU A 185 -14.69 8.35 7.41
CA LEU A 185 -14.38 8.46 5.99
C LEU A 185 -14.78 9.83 5.42
N ALA A 186 -15.91 10.39 5.85
CA ALA A 186 -16.30 11.75 5.45
C ALA A 186 -15.30 12.79 5.95
N GLY A 187 -14.90 12.69 7.23
CA GLY A 187 -13.90 13.58 7.81
C GLY A 187 -12.51 13.45 7.17
N MET A 188 -12.09 12.23 6.80
CA MET A 188 -10.84 11.99 6.05
C MET A 188 -10.92 12.52 4.62
N ARG A 189 -12.07 12.36 3.94
CA ARG A 189 -12.29 12.85 2.57
C ARG A 189 -12.09 14.35 2.50
N ASP A 190 -12.72 15.10 3.41
CA ASP A 190 -12.67 16.56 3.39
C ASP A 190 -11.25 17.07 3.67
N ARG A 191 -10.53 16.41 4.58
CA ARG A 191 -9.12 16.70 4.90
C ARG A 191 -8.19 16.38 3.72
N ALA A 192 -8.36 15.23 3.09
CA ALA A 192 -7.59 14.83 1.92
C ALA A 192 -7.81 15.80 0.75
N ALA A 193 -9.07 16.13 0.45
CA ALA A 193 -9.43 17.05 -0.61
C ALA A 193 -8.83 18.45 -0.40
N ALA A 194 -8.83 18.95 0.84
CA ALA A 194 -8.19 20.22 1.18
C ALA A 194 -6.67 20.24 0.91
N MET A 195 -6.02 19.07 0.90
CA MET A 195 -4.60 18.90 0.58
C MET A 195 -4.34 18.51 -0.89
N GLY A 196 -5.37 18.47 -1.73
CA GLY A 196 -5.25 18.07 -3.14
C GLY A 196 -5.15 16.55 -3.35
N MET A 197 -5.61 15.75 -2.39
CA MET A 197 -5.58 14.29 -2.45
C MET A 197 -7.00 13.73 -2.61
N GLN A 198 -7.14 12.70 -3.44
CA GLN A 198 -8.35 11.89 -3.51
C GLN A 198 -8.33 10.79 -2.45
N LEU A 199 -9.38 10.71 -1.63
CA LEU A 199 -9.58 9.56 -0.74
C LEU A 199 -10.23 8.41 -1.52
N THR A 200 -9.63 7.22 -1.46
CA THR A 200 -10.16 6.00 -2.07
C THR A 200 -10.24 4.85 -1.06
N LEU A 201 -11.24 3.98 -1.22
CA LEU A 201 -11.54 2.88 -0.30
C LEU A 201 -11.25 1.52 -0.95
N CYS A 202 -10.41 0.71 -0.29
CA CYS A 202 -9.93 -0.55 -0.86
C CYS A 202 -10.89 -1.73 -0.59
N SER A 203 -11.68 -2.11 -1.61
CA SER A 203 -12.41 -3.39 -1.65
C SER A 203 -13.38 -3.60 -0.47
N GLN A 204 -14.07 -2.53 -0.08
CA GLN A 204 -15.15 -2.52 0.92
C GLN A 204 -16.35 -1.71 0.38
N PRO A 205 -16.97 -2.16 -0.74
CA PRO A 205 -18.03 -1.40 -1.42
C PRO A 205 -19.23 -1.10 -0.50
N GLU A 206 -19.49 -1.94 0.50
CA GLU A 206 -20.54 -1.77 1.49
C GLU A 206 -20.30 -0.57 2.44
N ARG A 207 -19.06 -0.06 2.50
CA ARG A 207 -18.68 1.12 3.31
C ARG A 207 -18.41 2.35 2.45
N LEU A 208 -18.62 2.27 1.14
CA LEU A 208 -18.36 3.38 0.23
C LEU A 208 -19.35 4.52 0.50
N ILE A 209 -18.85 5.76 0.53
CA ILE A 209 -19.65 6.96 0.77
C ILE A 209 -19.48 7.94 -0.40
N GLY A 210 -20.38 8.92 -0.51
CA GLY A 210 -20.29 9.96 -1.54
C GLY A 210 -18.96 10.72 -1.50
N GLY A 211 -18.34 10.92 -2.66
CA GLY A 211 -17.05 11.61 -2.80
C GLY A 211 -15.82 10.79 -2.41
N VAL A 212 -15.97 9.51 -2.06
CA VAL A 212 -14.86 8.56 -1.88
C VAL A 212 -14.89 7.57 -3.03
N GLY A 213 -13.76 7.43 -3.73
CA GLY A 213 -13.63 6.51 -4.86
C GLY A 213 -13.37 5.07 -4.40
N ALA A 214 -13.63 4.07 -5.25
CA ALA A 214 -13.13 2.73 -5.03
C ALA A 214 -11.65 2.66 -5.45
N ALA A 215 -10.79 2.14 -4.58
CA ALA A 215 -9.35 2.06 -4.86
C ALA A 215 -9.01 0.87 -5.76
N ALA A 216 -8.06 1.08 -6.67
CA ALA A 216 -7.33 0.02 -7.36
C ALA A 216 -5.85 0.12 -6.98
N CYS A 217 -5.34 -0.81 -6.17
CA CYS A 217 -3.92 -0.80 -5.81
C CYS A 217 -3.01 -1.25 -6.98
N ILE A 218 -3.58 -1.93 -7.97
CA ILE A 218 -2.90 -2.21 -9.24
C ILE A 218 -3.74 -1.50 -10.28
N ASP A 219 -3.38 -0.25 -10.55
CA ASP A 219 -4.14 0.65 -11.40
C ASP A 219 -3.40 0.84 -12.73
N ALA A 220 -3.97 0.25 -13.79
CA ALA A 220 -3.43 0.36 -15.14
C ALA A 220 -3.52 1.80 -15.68
N THR A 221 -4.54 2.56 -15.29
CA THR A 221 -4.68 3.98 -15.65
C THR A 221 -3.58 4.80 -14.98
N ARG A 222 -3.39 4.67 -13.66
CA ARG A 222 -2.29 5.36 -12.97
C ARG A 222 -0.92 4.98 -13.54
N LEU A 223 -0.69 3.70 -13.84
CA LEU A 223 0.55 3.27 -14.49
C LEU A 223 0.70 3.91 -15.87
N SER A 224 -0.38 4.04 -16.65
CA SER A 224 -0.36 4.70 -17.96
C SER A 224 0.06 6.17 -17.84
N ASP A 225 -0.49 6.87 -16.85
CA ASP A 225 -0.15 8.28 -16.59
C ASP A 225 1.33 8.45 -16.20
N VAL A 226 1.85 7.55 -15.36
CA VAL A 226 3.29 7.55 -15.01
C VAL A 226 4.15 7.21 -16.22
N ALA A 227 3.67 6.33 -17.11
CA ALA A 227 4.41 5.90 -18.28
C ALA A 227 4.41 6.92 -19.43
N GLY A 228 3.43 7.82 -19.47
CA GLY A 228 3.14 8.66 -20.65
C GLY A 228 2.66 7.86 -21.87
N ARG A 229 2.17 6.63 -21.66
CA ARG A 229 1.64 5.73 -22.70
C ARG A 229 0.58 4.81 -22.12
N ASP A 230 -0.31 4.32 -22.97
CA ASP A 230 -1.36 3.40 -22.53
C ASP A 230 -0.79 2.05 -22.06
N ILE A 231 -1.23 1.62 -20.89
CA ILE A 231 -1.05 0.30 -20.31
C ILE A 231 -2.44 -0.27 -20.06
N THR A 232 -2.77 -1.36 -20.75
CA THR A 232 -4.09 -1.99 -20.65
C THR A 232 -3.97 -3.34 -19.98
N ALA A 233 -4.81 -3.57 -18.97
CA ALA A 233 -4.91 -4.85 -18.30
C ALA A 233 -6.35 -5.13 -17.89
N ARG A 234 -6.76 -6.40 -17.94
CA ARG A 234 -8.09 -6.81 -17.49
C ARG A 234 -8.21 -6.60 -15.98
N VAL A 235 -9.36 -6.10 -15.51
CA VAL A 235 -9.67 -6.10 -14.07
C VAL A 235 -9.79 -7.54 -13.56
N LYS A 236 -8.93 -7.89 -12.59
CA LYS A 236 -8.89 -9.22 -11.95
C LYS A 236 -8.43 -9.05 -10.51
N GLY A 237 -9.34 -8.55 -9.68
CA GLY A 237 -9.08 -8.35 -8.27
C GLY A 237 -8.82 -9.65 -7.51
N ASN A 238 -8.05 -9.55 -6.42
CA ASN A 238 -7.68 -10.69 -5.57
C ASN A 238 -8.79 -11.14 -4.60
N ARG A 239 -9.87 -10.36 -4.47
CA ARG A 239 -11.00 -10.60 -3.56
C ARG A 239 -12.27 -9.89 -4.05
N PRO A 240 -13.47 -10.25 -3.55
CA PRO A 240 -14.73 -9.59 -3.94
C PRO A 240 -14.68 -8.07 -3.74
N GLY A 241 -15.14 -7.33 -4.75
CA GLY A 241 -15.13 -5.86 -4.74
C GLY A 241 -13.77 -5.22 -5.05
N CYS A 242 -12.72 -6.00 -5.33
CA CYS A 242 -11.41 -5.47 -5.69
C CYS A 242 -11.34 -5.12 -7.18
N LEU A 243 -10.91 -3.89 -7.49
CA LEU A 243 -10.82 -3.35 -8.85
C LEU A 243 -9.41 -3.40 -9.45
N CYS A 244 -8.47 -4.09 -8.78
CA CYS A 244 -7.10 -4.20 -9.27
C CYS A 244 -7.04 -4.89 -10.64
N ALA A 245 -6.15 -4.40 -11.49
CA ALA A 245 -5.78 -5.04 -12.74
C ALA A 245 -5.06 -6.38 -12.52
N GLU A 246 -5.16 -7.26 -13.52
CA GLU A 246 -4.42 -8.50 -13.58
C GLU A 246 -2.91 -8.23 -13.54
N SER A 247 -2.22 -8.98 -12.68
CA SER A 247 -0.78 -8.87 -12.51
C SER A 247 -0.15 -10.22 -12.19
N ARG A 248 1.19 -10.28 -12.20
CA ARG A 248 1.94 -11.40 -11.64
C ARG A 248 2.63 -10.97 -10.35
N ASP A 249 2.27 -11.64 -9.27
CA ASP A 249 2.97 -11.46 -8.00
C ASP A 249 4.32 -12.16 -8.01
N ILE A 250 5.32 -11.48 -7.47
CA ILE A 250 6.62 -12.04 -7.10
C ILE A 250 6.83 -11.97 -5.58
N GLY A 251 7.83 -12.71 -5.08
CA GLY A 251 8.06 -12.91 -3.65
C GLY A 251 7.27 -14.09 -3.08
N ALA A 252 7.37 -14.26 -1.76
CA ALA A 252 6.81 -15.40 -1.04
C ALA A 252 5.98 -14.93 0.16
N TYR A 253 4.97 -15.72 0.54
CA TYR A 253 4.23 -15.48 1.77
C TYR A 253 5.07 -15.84 3.00
N ASP A 254 4.72 -15.26 4.14
CA ASP A 254 5.34 -15.54 5.44
C ASP A 254 6.85 -15.23 5.54
N THR A 255 7.39 -14.48 4.57
CA THR A 255 8.78 -13.98 4.59
C THR A 255 8.89 -12.51 4.98
N CYS A 256 7.77 -11.83 5.26
CA CYS A 256 7.74 -10.41 5.63
C CYS A 256 8.14 -10.23 7.10
N PRO A 257 9.24 -9.54 7.42
CA PRO A 257 9.70 -9.32 8.79
C PRO A 257 8.93 -8.25 9.58
N HIS A 258 7.97 -7.55 8.97
CA HIS A 258 7.08 -6.65 9.71
C HIS A 258 6.28 -7.47 10.74
N ARG A 259 6.66 -7.36 12.02
CA ARG A 259 5.97 -7.99 13.16
C ARG A 259 5.09 -7.00 13.89
#